data_AF-A0AA36JCS9-F1
#
_entry.id   AF-A0AA36JCS9-F1
#
_cell.length_a   1.000
_cell.length_b   1.000
_cell.length_c   1.000
_cell.angle_alpha   90.00
_cell.angle_beta   90.00
_cell.angle_gamma   90.00
#
_symmetry.space_group_name_H-M   'P 1'
#
loop_
_entity.id
_entity.type
_entity.pdbx_description
1 polymer ?
#
loop_
_entity_poly.entity_id
_entity_poly.type
_entity_poly.pdbx_seq_one_letter_code
_entity_poly.pdbx_strand_id
1 'polypeptide(L)'
;MPLRLVVFDFDQTLSAVHVYNSLAGGTEAGLPGPAACSELGQLSRVLELSHHPQLQQQGGFAAACFGGLARVGRLAAMLEQLRDAGVECMICSRGLVGPLQKLLDQLGLLQFFSEVYANIGDTYGQTGYDREVQRAALGEDIRFLGTQQQSQWSSKRQVVEIAIRKRGLSREEVLFVDDQAHEIKSMQGACRSLQVYPPRGIGEGQMSEILRHAQRQPWARPAPRGPTAERRGSSRTAATPSPVASQGSFLAYSTPPGKESKGKWLPALPGRKAPDRGRRALWCCPQ
;
A
#
# COMPACT_ATOMS: atom_id res chain seq x y z
N MET A 1 -7.63 -26.11 7.22
CA MET A 1 -6.38 -25.81 6.48
C MET A 1 -5.65 -24.67 7.18
N PRO A 2 -4.32 -24.76 7.36
CA PRO A 2 -3.55 -23.67 7.96
C PRO A 2 -3.54 -22.45 7.05
N LEU A 3 -3.49 -21.25 7.63
CA LEU A 3 -3.25 -20.03 6.86
C LEU A 3 -1.86 -20.11 6.22
N ARG A 4 -1.73 -19.73 4.95
CA ARG A 4 -0.46 -19.71 4.20
C ARG A 4 -0.18 -18.36 3.52
N LEU A 5 -1.21 -17.56 3.28
CA LEU A 5 -1.08 -16.23 2.66
C LEU A 5 -1.99 -15.21 3.36
N VAL A 6 -1.44 -14.06 3.71
CA VAL A 6 -2.22 -12.88 4.08
C VAL A 6 -2.02 -11.79 3.03
N VAL A 7 -3.14 -11.26 2.54
CA VAL A 7 -3.18 -10.16 1.58
C VAL A 7 -3.71 -8.93 2.29
N PHE A 8 -2.88 -7.91 2.44
CA PHE A 8 -3.24 -6.67 3.11
C PHE A 8 -3.58 -5.57 2.10
N ASP A 9 -4.60 -4.78 2.39
CA ASP A 9 -4.66 -3.41 1.88
C ASP A 9 -3.63 -2.53 2.61
N PHE A 10 -3.39 -1.34 2.06
CA PHE A 10 -2.46 -0.37 2.62
C PHE A 10 -3.15 0.76 3.39
N ASP A 11 -3.94 1.59 2.72
CA ASP A 11 -4.51 2.81 3.31
C ASP A 11 -5.53 2.46 4.39
N GLN A 12 -5.42 3.09 5.57
CA GLN A 12 -6.29 2.80 6.73
C GLN A 12 -6.35 1.31 7.18
N THR A 13 -5.49 0.46 6.61
CA THR A 13 -5.31 -0.94 6.96
C THR A 13 -3.91 -1.15 7.55
N LEU A 14 -2.84 -1.00 6.76
CA LEU A 14 -1.48 -0.97 7.30
C LEU A 14 -1.15 0.42 7.85
N SER A 15 -1.38 1.46 7.04
CA SER A 15 -1.29 2.85 7.51
C SER A 15 -2.49 3.20 8.40
N ALA A 16 -2.35 4.23 9.22
CA ALA A 16 -3.42 4.73 10.07
C ALA A 16 -4.27 5.84 9.40
N VAL A 17 -3.86 6.30 8.21
CA VAL A 17 -4.44 7.44 7.50
C VAL A 17 -4.58 7.14 6.00
N HIS A 18 -5.37 7.93 5.27
CA HIS A 18 -5.38 7.89 3.80
C HIS A 18 -4.13 8.59 3.24
N VAL A 19 -3.04 7.85 3.06
CA VAL A 19 -1.73 8.40 2.67
C VAL A 19 -1.81 9.09 1.32
N TYR A 20 -2.40 8.45 0.31
CA TYR A 20 -2.43 9.01 -1.05
C TYR A 20 -3.31 10.25 -1.12
N ASN A 21 -4.45 10.24 -0.44
CA ASN A 21 -5.32 11.41 -0.34
C ASN A 21 -4.59 12.57 0.36
N SER A 22 -3.84 12.27 1.42
CA SER A 22 -3.05 13.27 2.15
C SER A 22 -1.98 13.91 1.26
N LEU A 23 -1.23 13.10 0.49
CA LEU A 23 -0.22 13.57 -0.46
C LEU A 23 -0.83 14.38 -1.62
N ALA A 24 -2.07 14.05 -2.01
CA ALA A 24 -2.84 14.78 -3.01
C ALA A 24 -3.48 16.07 -2.48
N GLY A 25 -3.15 16.50 -1.26
CA GLY A 25 -3.66 17.75 -0.68
C GLY A 25 -4.96 17.62 0.11
N GLY A 26 -5.35 16.39 0.46
CA GLY A 26 -6.45 16.12 1.38
C GLY A 26 -6.23 16.79 2.74
N THR A 27 -7.31 17.28 3.34
CA THR A 27 -7.26 18.13 4.54
C THR A 27 -7.04 17.37 5.85
N GLU A 28 -7.23 16.04 5.86
CA GLU A 28 -7.21 15.22 7.08
C GLU A 28 -5.85 15.22 7.79
N ALA A 29 -4.76 15.14 7.01
CA ALA A 29 -3.41 15.14 7.55
C ALA A 29 -2.83 16.55 7.73
N GLY A 30 -3.40 17.58 7.11
CA GLY A 30 -2.87 18.95 7.19
C GLY A 30 -1.41 19.07 6.74
N LEU A 31 -1.01 18.26 5.74
CA LEU A 31 0.35 18.29 5.21
C LEU A 31 0.62 19.64 4.54
N PRO A 32 1.83 20.20 4.69
CA PRO A 32 2.21 21.38 3.93
C PRO A 32 2.18 21.04 2.43
N GLY A 33 1.84 22.02 1.60
CA GLY A 33 1.97 21.89 0.15
C GLY A 33 3.45 21.72 -0.28
N PRO A 34 3.69 21.44 -1.57
CA PRO A 34 2.70 21.21 -2.63
C PRO A 34 1.99 19.85 -2.52
N ALA A 35 0.90 19.69 -3.29
CA ALA A 35 0.18 18.42 -3.46
C ALA A 35 0.69 17.68 -4.71
N ALA A 36 0.64 16.35 -4.67
CA ALA A 36 1.03 15.49 -5.79
C ALA A 36 0.02 14.35 -5.99
N CYS A 37 -0.30 14.04 -7.24
CA CYS A 37 -1.26 13.01 -7.62
C CYS A 37 -0.62 11.86 -8.41
N SER A 38 0.49 12.10 -9.11
CA SER A 38 1.20 11.04 -9.83
C SER A 38 2.06 10.21 -8.89
N GLU A 39 2.42 8.99 -9.31
CA GLU A 39 3.31 8.10 -8.55
C GLU A 39 4.67 8.76 -8.33
N LEU A 40 5.22 9.37 -9.38
CA LEU A 40 6.52 10.04 -9.34
C LEU A 40 6.48 11.22 -8.37
N GLY A 41 5.47 12.08 -8.49
CA GLY A 41 5.35 13.25 -7.64
C GLY A 41 5.06 12.87 -6.19
N GLN A 42 4.18 11.89 -5.94
CA GLN A 42 3.93 11.44 -4.57
C GLN A 42 5.17 10.78 -3.95
N LEU A 43 5.96 10.03 -4.71
CA LEU A 43 7.23 9.49 -4.21
C LEU A 43 8.20 10.61 -3.86
N SER A 44 8.35 11.62 -4.73
CA SER A 44 9.16 12.81 -4.43
C SER A 44 8.66 13.54 -3.17
N ARG A 45 7.34 13.67 -2.99
CA ARG A 45 6.77 14.28 -1.77
C ARG A 45 7.03 13.47 -0.52
N VAL A 46 7.00 12.13 -0.59
CA VAL A 46 7.39 11.29 0.55
C VAL A 46 8.83 11.61 0.97
N LEU A 47 9.76 11.71 0.02
CA LEU A 47 11.16 12.04 0.31
C LEU A 47 11.30 13.42 0.97
N GLU A 48 10.67 14.44 0.40
CA GLU A 48 10.69 15.80 0.97
C GLU A 48 10.10 15.84 2.39
N LEU A 49 8.96 15.18 2.61
CA LEU A 49 8.29 15.15 3.92
C LEU A 49 9.09 14.37 4.96
N SER A 50 9.88 13.36 4.57
CA SER A 50 10.78 12.65 5.48
C SER A 50 11.92 13.54 6.02
N HIS A 51 12.24 14.64 5.33
CA HIS A 51 13.20 15.64 5.79
C HIS A 51 12.53 16.83 6.51
N HIS A 52 11.20 16.85 6.63
CA HIS A 52 10.49 17.97 7.25
C HIS A 52 10.71 17.98 8.78
N PRO A 53 11.26 19.06 9.38
CA PRO A 53 11.68 19.06 10.79
C PRO A 53 10.58 18.68 11.79
N GLN A 54 9.35 19.16 11.57
CA GLN A 54 8.22 18.88 12.47
C GLN A 54 7.79 17.40 12.44
N LEU A 55 7.98 16.72 11.29
CA LEU A 55 7.66 15.29 11.17
C LEU A 55 8.80 14.43 11.70
N GLN A 56 10.06 14.86 11.53
CA GLN A 56 11.21 14.16 12.11
C GLN A 56 11.12 14.04 13.64
N GLN A 57 10.61 15.07 14.32
CA GLN A 57 10.35 15.02 15.77
C GLN A 57 9.36 13.92 16.18
N GLN A 58 8.55 13.41 15.24
CA GLN A 58 7.56 12.35 15.44
C GLN A 58 8.03 10.99 14.88
N GLY A 59 9.31 10.85 14.53
CA GLY A 59 9.86 9.65 13.89
C GLY A 59 9.80 9.66 12.36
N GLY A 60 9.49 10.80 11.74
CA GLY A 60 9.41 10.99 10.29
C GLY A 60 8.00 10.82 9.72
N PHE A 61 7.84 11.18 8.45
CA PHE A 61 6.54 11.14 7.77
C PHE A 61 5.93 9.72 7.75
N ALA A 62 6.74 8.69 7.45
CA ALA A 62 6.27 7.32 7.45
C ALA A 62 5.74 6.86 8.81
N ALA A 63 6.47 7.16 9.90
CA ALA A 63 6.01 6.81 11.25
C ALA A 63 4.69 7.52 11.58
N ALA A 64 4.56 8.80 11.23
CA ALA A 64 3.31 9.55 11.41
C ALA A 64 2.13 8.92 10.65
N CYS A 65 2.32 8.55 9.38
CA CYS A 65 1.30 7.86 8.58
C CYS A 65 0.88 6.50 9.17
N PHE A 66 1.77 5.82 9.90
CA PHE A 66 1.50 4.53 10.53
C PHE A 66 1.01 4.64 11.98
N GLY A 67 0.73 5.86 12.48
CA GLY A 67 0.24 6.06 13.85
C GLY A 67 1.34 5.99 14.92
N GLY A 68 2.58 6.30 14.55
CA GLY A 68 3.73 6.39 15.43
C GLY A 68 4.56 5.10 15.54
N LEU A 69 5.80 5.25 16.00
CA LEU A 69 6.79 4.16 16.08
C LEU A 69 6.33 2.98 16.95
N ALA A 70 5.57 3.24 18.03
CA ALA A 70 5.05 2.18 18.88
C ALA A 70 4.08 1.24 18.11
N ARG A 71 3.23 1.80 17.25
CA ARG A 71 2.33 0.98 16.40
C ARG A 71 3.11 0.25 15.32
N VAL A 72 4.12 0.90 14.72
CA VAL A 72 5.03 0.26 13.76
C VAL A 72 5.74 -0.95 14.37
N GLY A 73 6.24 -0.84 15.61
CA GLY A 73 6.87 -1.96 16.32
C GLY A 73 5.92 -3.16 16.51
N ARG A 74 4.65 -2.91 16.84
CA ARG A 74 3.63 -3.97 16.92
C ARG A 74 3.32 -4.62 15.58
N LEU A 75 3.24 -3.83 14.50
CA LEU A 75 3.07 -4.35 13.14
C LEU A 75 4.27 -5.23 12.74
N ALA A 76 5.50 -4.77 12.98
CA ALA A 76 6.71 -5.55 12.70
C ALA A 76 6.70 -6.89 13.45
N ALA A 77 6.39 -6.88 14.75
CA ALA A 77 6.32 -8.09 15.55
C ALA A 77 5.24 -9.07 15.07
N MET A 78 4.09 -8.57 14.59
CA MET A 78 3.05 -9.43 13.99
C MET A 78 3.53 -10.04 12.67
N LEU A 79 4.13 -9.24 11.78
CA LEU A 79 4.62 -9.70 10.48
C LEU A 79 5.76 -10.73 10.63
N GLU A 80 6.63 -10.53 11.62
CA GLU A 80 7.66 -11.50 12.00
C GLU A 80 7.06 -12.82 12.47
N GLN A 81 6.07 -12.78 13.36
CA GLN A 81 5.38 -14.00 13.80
C GLN A 81 4.67 -14.73 12.64
N LEU A 82 4.09 -14.00 11.68
CA LEU A 82 3.50 -14.61 10.49
C LEU A 82 4.56 -15.30 9.64
N ARG A 83 5.69 -14.63 9.39
CA ARG A 83 6.84 -15.21 8.65
C ARG A 83 7.36 -16.47 9.35
N ASP A 84 7.53 -16.44 10.66
CA ASP A 84 8.03 -17.57 11.45
C ASP A 84 7.04 -18.74 11.46
N ALA A 85 5.74 -18.46 11.35
CA ALA A 85 4.69 -19.45 11.13
C ALA A 85 4.63 -19.99 9.69
N GLY A 86 5.50 -19.52 8.78
CA GLY A 86 5.51 -19.89 7.37
C GLY A 86 4.35 -19.29 6.57
N VAL A 87 3.76 -18.19 7.05
CA VAL A 87 2.71 -17.45 6.37
C VAL A 87 3.33 -16.35 5.53
N GLU A 88 3.09 -16.40 4.22
CA GLU A 88 3.51 -15.37 3.29
C GLU A 88 2.62 -14.12 3.43
N CYS A 89 3.19 -12.93 3.28
CA CYS A 89 2.46 -11.67 3.28
C CYS A 89 2.62 -10.94 1.94
N MET A 90 1.55 -10.37 1.41
CA MET A 90 1.57 -9.52 0.23
C MET A 90 0.64 -8.31 0.39
N ILE A 91 0.80 -7.29 -0.45
CA ILE A 91 -0.04 -6.09 -0.44
C ILE A 91 -0.84 -5.99 -1.74
N CYS A 92 -2.11 -5.63 -1.62
CA CYS A 92 -3.01 -5.31 -2.73
C CYS A 92 -3.80 -4.03 -2.40
N SER A 93 -3.37 -2.90 -2.97
CA SER A 93 -3.94 -1.59 -2.69
C SER A 93 -4.40 -0.89 -3.96
N ARG A 94 -5.40 -0.02 -3.86
CA ARG A 94 -5.71 0.92 -4.95
C ARG A 94 -4.75 2.12 -4.98
N GLY A 95 -3.85 2.25 -4.00
CA GLY A 95 -2.83 3.30 -3.96
C GLY A 95 -1.81 3.27 -5.10
N LEU A 96 -0.70 4.00 -4.92
CA LEU A 96 0.43 4.05 -5.86
C LEU A 96 1.63 3.25 -5.32
N VAL A 97 2.26 2.43 -6.17
CA VAL A 97 3.35 1.52 -5.77
C VAL A 97 4.54 2.29 -5.17
N GLY A 98 5.04 3.32 -5.85
CA GLY A 98 6.20 4.11 -5.42
C GLY A 98 6.14 4.62 -3.97
N PRO A 99 5.17 5.49 -3.64
CA PRO A 99 5.02 6.02 -2.28
C PRO A 99 4.82 4.91 -1.24
N LEU A 100 4.02 3.89 -1.55
CA LEU A 100 3.76 2.75 -0.67
C LEU A 100 5.06 2.04 -0.29
N GLN A 101 5.83 1.62 -1.29
CA GLN A 101 7.05 0.86 -1.06
C GLN A 101 8.07 1.70 -0.28
N LYS A 102 8.23 2.99 -0.62
CA LYS A 102 9.17 3.87 0.08
C LYS A 102 8.81 4.04 1.56
N LEU A 103 7.53 4.18 1.89
CA LEU A 103 7.09 4.29 3.28
C LEU A 103 7.35 3.00 4.07
N LEU A 104 7.10 1.84 3.47
CA LEU A 104 7.40 0.55 4.09
C LEU A 104 8.92 0.33 4.26
N ASP A 105 9.72 0.74 3.28
CA ASP A 105 11.19 0.68 3.33
C ASP A 105 11.75 1.53 4.48
N GLN A 106 11.30 2.78 4.60
CA GLN A 106 11.69 3.68 5.69
C GLN A 106 11.37 3.14 7.09
N LEU A 107 10.37 2.26 7.20
CA LEU A 107 9.97 1.63 8.46
C LEU A 107 10.56 0.23 8.66
N GLY A 108 11.37 -0.28 7.72
CA GLY A 108 11.89 -1.65 7.75
C GLY A 108 10.81 -2.73 7.63
N LEU A 109 9.64 -2.38 7.07
CA LEU A 109 8.51 -3.29 6.91
C LEU A 109 8.44 -3.93 5.51
N LEU A 110 9.05 -3.32 4.50
CA LEU A 110 8.95 -3.79 3.11
C LEU A 110 9.42 -5.24 2.94
N GLN A 111 10.48 -5.62 3.66
CA GLN A 111 11.08 -6.97 3.65
C GLN A 111 10.15 -8.11 4.07
N PHE A 112 9.01 -7.82 4.71
CA PHE A 112 8.03 -8.84 5.09
C PHE A 112 7.06 -9.18 3.96
N PHE A 113 7.04 -8.41 2.87
CA PHE A 113 6.09 -8.57 1.78
C PHE A 113 6.78 -9.16 0.54
N SER A 114 6.25 -10.28 0.05
CA SER A 114 6.79 -10.96 -1.13
C SER A 114 6.40 -10.28 -2.44
N GLU A 115 5.20 -9.70 -2.48
CA GLU A 115 4.64 -9.03 -3.66
C GLU A 115 3.82 -7.80 -3.26
N VAL A 116 3.83 -6.77 -4.11
CA VAL A 116 3.03 -5.54 -3.98
C VAL A 116 2.28 -5.30 -5.28
N TYR A 117 0.95 -5.21 -5.20
CA TYR A 117 0.07 -4.84 -6.29
C TYR A 117 -0.63 -3.52 -5.96
N ALA A 118 -0.43 -2.53 -6.83
CA ALA A 118 -1.02 -1.20 -6.72
C ALA A 118 -1.02 -0.48 -8.08
N ASN A 119 -1.63 0.70 -8.15
CA ASN A 119 -1.58 1.54 -9.35
C ASN A 119 -0.18 2.16 -9.53
N ILE A 120 0.13 2.61 -10.74
CA ILE A 120 1.41 3.21 -11.12
C ILE A 120 1.18 4.44 -12.00
N GLY A 121 2.23 5.21 -12.26
CA GLY A 121 2.18 6.33 -13.20
C GLY A 121 1.24 7.45 -12.75
N ASP A 122 0.36 7.90 -13.63
CA ASP A 122 -0.52 9.06 -13.44
C ASP A 122 -2.01 8.67 -13.38
N THR A 123 -2.34 7.47 -12.87
CA THR A 123 -3.73 6.98 -12.72
C THR A 123 -4.66 7.99 -12.02
N TYR A 124 -4.11 8.85 -11.16
CA TYR A 124 -4.85 9.89 -10.43
C TYR A 124 -4.66 11.31 -10.97
N GLY A 125 -4.10 11.45 -12.17
CA GLY A 125 -3.78 12.72 -12.80
C GLY A 125 -2.46 13.32 -12.32
N GLN A 126 -2.27 14.60 -12.64
CA GLN A 126 -1.06 15.37 -12.37
C GLN A 126 -1.38 16.79 -11.90
N THR A 127 -0.69 17.25 -10.87
CA THR A 127 -0.66 18.65 -10.43
C THR A 127 0.46 19.43 -11.16
N GLY A 128 0.59 20.74 -10.89
CA GLY A 128 1.73 21.52 -11.38
C GLY A 128 3.06 20.96 -10.87
N TYR A 129 3.10 20.56 -9.60
CA TYR A 129 4.27 19.93 -9.00
C TYR A 129 4.63 18.62 -9.69
N ASP A 130 3.66 17.74 -9.97
CA ASP A 130 3.93 16.46 -10.66
C ASP A 130 4.65 16.64 -12.00
N ARG A 131 4.32 17.71 -12.75
CA ARG A 131 4.92 18.00 -14.07
C ARG A 131 6.35 18.53 -13.97
N GLU A 132 6.72 19.10 -12.83
CA GLU A 132 8.05 19.66 -12.58
C GLU A 132 9.02 18.62 -12.02
N VAL A 133 8.52 17.58 -11.36
CA VAL A 133 9.37 16.50 -10.81
C VAL A 133 10.04 15.73 -11.94
N GLN A 134 11.38 15.72 -11.91
CA GLN A 134 12.19 14.96 -12.84
C GLN A 134 12.54 13.59 -12.25
N ARG A 135 12.44 12.51 -13.05
CA ARG A 135 12.83 11.16 -12.60
C ARG A 135 14.26 11.08 -12.07
N ALA A 136 15.18 11.86 -12.63
CA ALA A 136 16.57 11.92 -12.20
C ALA A 136 16.73 12.42 -10.75
N ALA A 137 15.79 13.23 -10.25
CA ALA A 137 15.84 13.78 -8.89
C ALA A 137 15.62 12.71 -7.80
N LEU A 138 15.06 11.54 -8.15
CA LEU A 138 14.86 10.45 -7.20
C LEU A 138 16.14 9.66 -6.89
N GLY A 139 17.18 9.76 -7.72
CA GLY A 139 18.40 8.97 -7.54
C GLY A 139 18.12 7.48 -7.40
N GLU A 140 18.60 6.86 -6.32
CA GLU A 140 18.41 5.43 -6.04
C GLU A 140 16.96 5.06 -5.71
N ASP A 141 16.14 6.02 -5.25
CA ASP A 141 14.74 5.78 -4.88
C ASP A 141 13.85 5.52 -6.10
N ILE A 142 14.35 5.71 -7.31
CA ILE A 142 13.66 5.31 -8.55
C ILE A 142 13.29 3.82 -8.56
N ARG A 143 14.03 2.99 -7.80
CA ARG A 143 13.78 1.55 -7.65
C ARG A 143 12.42 1.22 -7.02
N PHE A 144 11.79 2.17 -6.34
CA PHE A 144 10.49 1.98 -5.70
C PHE A 144 9.31 2.17 -6.65
N LEU A 145 9.51 2.83 -7.80
CA LEU A 145 8.45 3.02 -8.79
C LEU A 145 7.95 1.67 -9.29
N GLY A 146 6.64 1.55 -9.44
CA GLY A 146 6.03 0.30 -9.83
C GLY A 146 6.30 -0.11 -11.27
N THR A 147 6.22 -1.41 -11.50
CA THR A 147 6.27 -2.01 -12.83
C THR A 147 4.87 -2.29 -13.35
N GLN A 148 4.73 -2.49 -14.66
CA GLN A 148 3.45 -2.78 -15.30
C GLN A 148 2.77 -4.04 -14.71
N GLN A 149 3.55 -5.04 -14.29
CA GLN A 149 3.03 -6.28 -13.70
C GLN A 149 2.29 -6.03 -12.36
N GLN A 150 2.67 -4.97 -11.64
CA GLN A 150 2.08 -4.64 -10.34
C GLN A 150 0.71 -3.95 -10.47
N SER A 151 0.39 -3.41 -11.66
CA SER A 151 -0.83 -2.63 -11.92
C SER A 151 -1.79 -3.26 -12.93
N GLN A 152 -1.44 -4.38 -13.56
CA GLN A 152 -2.28 -5.07 -14.55
C GLN A 152 -3.39 -5.91 -13.91
N TRP A 153 -4.31 -5.26 -13.19
CA TRP A 153 -5.45 -5.91 -12.56
C TRP A 153 -6.66 -4.98 -12.51
N SER A 154 -7.87 -5.55 -12.48
CA SER A 154 -9.14 -4.81 -12.50
C SER A 154 -9.80 -4.73 -11.13
N SER A 155 -9.50 -5.68 -10.24
CA SER A 155 -10.02 -5.71 -8.87
C SER A 155 -9.07 -6.42 -7.91
N LYS A 156 -9.16 -6.11 -6.61
CA LYS A 156 -8.38 -6.82 -5.57
C LYS A 156 -8.70 -8.31 -5.55
N ARG A 157 -9.96 -8.68 -5.80
CA ARG A 157 -10.39 -10.07 -5.92
C ARG A 157 -9.62 -10.82 -7.00
N GLN A 158 -9.43 -10.21 -8.18
CA GLN A 158 -8.65 -10.80 -9.26
C GLN A 158 -7.21 -11.07 -8.82
N VAL A 159 -6.58 -10.13 -8.11
CA VAL A 159 -5.21 -10.30 -7.58
C VAL A 159 -5.15 -11.49 -6.62
N VAL A 160 -6.11 -11.60 -5.69
CA VAL A 160 -6.19 -12.73 -4.75
C VAL A 160 -6.38 -14.06 -5.47
N GLU A 161 -7.28 -14.13 -6.47
CA GLU A 161 -7.52 -15.35 -7.25
C GLU A 161 -6.27 -15.78 -8.07
N ILE A 162 -5.54 -14.81 -8.65
CA ILE A 162 -4.25 -15.06 -9.31
C ILE A 162 -3.24 -15.60 -8.30
N ALA A 163 -3.13 -14.99 -7.11
CA ALA A 163 -2.20 -15.42 -6.08
C ALA A 163 -2.49 -16.84 -5.58
N ILE A 164 -3.77 -17.18 -5.39
CA ILE A 164 -4.24 -18.53 -5.04
C ILE A 164 -3.79 -19.54 -6.10
N ARG A 165 -4.08 -19.26 -7.38
CA ARG A 165 -3.74 -20.17 -8.49
C ARG A 165 -2.22 -20.34 -8.64
N LYS A 166 -1.47 -19.24 -8.64
CA LYS A 166 -0.01 -19.23 -8.80
C LYS A 166 0.70 -20.06 -7.72
N ARG A 167 0.16 -20.09 -6.51
CA ARG A 167 0.73 -20.78 -5.34
C ARG A 167 0.13 -22.16 -5.06
N GLY A 168 -0.88 -22.57 -5.82
CA GLY A 168 -1.61 -23.82 -5.57
C GLY A 168 -2.26 -23.85 -4.19
N LEU A 169 -2.80 -22.71 -3.74
CA LEU A 169 -3.48 -22.60 -2.44
C LEU A 169 -4.96 -22.94 -2.56
N SER A 170 -5.58 -23.35 -1.46
CA SER A 170 -7.03 -23.33 -1.30
C SER A 170 -7.50 -21.96 -0.80
N ARG A 171 -8.80 -21.67 -0.97
CA ARG A 171 -9.41 -20.41 -0.54
C ARG A 171 -9.35 -20.22 0.98
N GLU A 172 -9.36 -21.32 1.72
CA GLU A 172 -9.28 -21.38 3.18
C GLU A 172 -7.85 -21.13 3.70
N GLU A 173 -6.83 -21.23 2.84
CA GLU A 173 -5.44 -20.96 3.18
C GLU A 173 -5.07 -19.47 3.03
N VAL A 174 -6.01 -18.64 2.57
CA VAL A 174 -5.80 -17.20 2.34
C VAL A 174 -6.68 -16.36 3.26
N LEU A 175 -6.12 -15.26 3.77
CA LEU A 175 -6.83 -14.22 4.51
C LEU A 175 -6.62 -12.86 3.83
N PHE A 176 -7.70 -12.21 3.44
CA PHE A 176 -7.70 -10.85 2.92
C PHE A 176 -8.06 -9.85 4.04
N VAL A 177 -7.27 -8.79 4.21
CA VAL A 177 -7.44 -7.79 5.27
C VAL A 177 -7.56 -6.40 4.65
N ASP A 178 -8.67 -5.72 4.91
CA ASP A 178 -9.02 -4.43 4.28
C ASP A 178 -9.98 -3.65 5.19
N ASP A 179 -9.95 -2.33 5.15
CA ASP A 179 -10.80 -1.47 5.95
C ASP A 179 -12.19 -1.23 5.31
N GLN A 180 -12.28 -1.38 3.98
CA GLN A 180 -13.47 -1.07 3.20
C GLN A 180 -14.45 -2.23 3.14
N ALA A 181 -15.64 -2.04 3.72
CA ALA A 181 -16.69 -3.06 3.78
C ALA A 181 -17.08 -3.64 2.41
N HIS A 182 -17.04 -2.83 1.34
CA HIS A 182 -17.38 -3.30 -0.01
C HIS A 182 -16.29 -4.18 -0.63
N GLU A 183 -15.01 -3.92 -0.35
CA GLU A 183 -13.90 -4.79 -0.76
C GLU A 183 -13.99 -6.13 -0.01
N ILE A 184 -14.25 -6.09 1.30
CA ILE A 184 -14.50 -7.29 2.12
C ILE A 184 -15.68 -8.11 1.56
N LYS A 185 -16.80 -7.46 1.24
CA LYS A 185 -17.96 -8.12 0.63
C LYS A 185 -17.61 -8.74 -0.73
N SER A 186 -16.79 -8.08 -1.54
CA SER A 186 -16.37 -8.60 -2.85
C SER A 186 -15.57 -9.91 -2.75
N MET A 187 -14.91 -10.14 -1.61
CA MET A 187 -14.12 -11.36 -1.33
C MET A 187 -14.97 -12.56 -0.91
N GLN A 188 -16.29 -12.39 -0.76
CA GLN A 188 -17.18 -13.49 -0.39
C GLN A 188 -17.05 -14.65 -1.38
N GLY A 189 -16.69 -15.81 -0.84
CA GLY A 189 -16.45 -17.04 -1.60
C GLY A 189 -15.10 -17.13 -2.31
N ALA A 190 -14.27 -16.08 -2.32
CA ALA A 190 -12.92 -16.09 -2.91
C ALA A 190 -11.85 -16.51 -1.89
N CYS A 191 -11.92 -16.02 -0.65
CA CYS A 191 -11.05 -16.39 0.46
C CYS A 191 -11.71 -16.02 1.81
N ARG A 192 -11.00 -16.23 2.93
CA ARG A 192 -11.41 -15.64 4.22
C ARG A 192 -11.08 -14.15 4.22
N SER A 193 -11.87 -13.35 4.92
CA SER A 193 -11.66 -11.90 5.00
C SER A 193 -11.80 -11.37 6.42
N LEU A 194 -11.00 -10.37 6.78
CA LEU A 194 -11.07 -9.64 8.05
C LEU A 194 -11.18 -8.14 7.76
N GLN A 195 -12.25 -7.51 8.24
CA GLN A 195 -12.40 -6.06 8.09
C GLN A 195 -11.66 -5.29 9.19
N VAL A 196 -10.90 -4.27 8.82
CA VAL A 196 -10.35 -3.29 9.76
C VAL A 196 -11.42 -2.24 10.06
N TYR A 197 -11.91 -2.21 11.30
CA TYR A 197 -12.90 -1.23 11.74
C TYR A 197 -12.61 -0.74 13.16
N PRO A 198 -12.67 0.58 13.42
CA PRO A 198 -12.82 1.66 12.43
C PRO A 198 -11.58 1.75 11.51
N PRO A 199 -11.65 2.45 10.36
CA PRO A 199 -10.60 2.44 9.33
C PRO A 199 -9.46 3.39 9.74
N ARG A 200 -8.63 2.92 10.68
CA ARG A 200 -7.52 3.69 11.28
C ARG A 200 -6.27 2.85 11.47
N GLY A 201 -6.11 1.89 10.58
CA GLY A 201 -5.10 0.86 10.64
C GLY A 201 -5.46 -0.29 11.57
N ILE A 202 -4.93 -1.47 11.28
CA ILE A 202 -5.01 -2.67 12.11
C ILE A 202 -4.54 -2.32 13.53
N GLY A 203 -5.40 -2.57 14.51
CA GLY A 203 -5.11 -2.47 15.94
C GLY A 203 -4.86 -3.83 16.58
N GLU A 204 -4.57 -3.85 17.88
CA GLU A 204 -4.11 -5.07 18.59
C GLU A 204 -5.10 -6.24 18.52
N GLY A 205 -6.41 -5.95 18.59
CA GLY A 205 -7.45 -6.98 18.45
C GLY A 205 -7.40 -7.66 17.07
N GLN A 206 -7.27 -6.88 16.00
CA GLN A 206 -7.16 -7.43 14.64
C GLN A 206 -5.82 -8.15 14.42
N MET A 207 -4.71 -7.64 14.97
CA MET A 207 -3.41 -8.33 14.91
C MET A 207 -3.50 -9.71 15.57
N SER A 208 -4.12 -9.78 16.75
CA SER A 208 -4.33 -11.02 17.50
C SER A 208 -5.21 -12.00 16.71
N GLU A 209 -6.26 -11.50 16.04
CA GLU A 209 -7.11 -12.31 15.20
C GLU A 209 -6.37 -12.89 13.99
N ILE A 210 -5.55 -12.09 13.29
CA ILE A 210 -4.71 -12.54 12.17
C ILE A 210 -3.76 -13.65 12.65
N LEU A 211 -3.08 -13.45 13.79
CA LEU A 211 -2.17 -14.45 14.37
C LEU A 211 -2.92 -15.73 14.78
N ARG A 212 -4.13 -15.61 15.32
CA ARG A 212 -4.99 -16.77 15.62
C ARG A 212 -5.31 -17.58 14.37
N HIS A 213 -5.50 -16.95 13.22
CA HIS A 213 -5.69 -17.66 11.95
C HIS A 213 -4.44 -18.46 11.52
N ALA A 214 -3.25 -17.97 11.83
CA ALA A 214 -1.99 -18.67 11.59
C ALA A 214 -1.78 -19.84 12.58
N GLN A 215 -2.17 -19.65 13.85
CA GLN A 215 -1.99 -20.63 14.93
C GLN A 215 -2.99 -21.79 14.92
N ARG A 216 -4.07 -21.73 14.13
CA ARG A 216 -5.02 -22.84 13.95
C ARG A 216 -4.36 -24.01 13.18
N GLN A 217 -3.41 -24.65 13.86
CA GLN A 217 -2.81 -25.94 13.54
C GLN A 217 -3.54 -27.01 14.36
N PRO A 218 -4.09 -28.01 13.68
CA PRO A 218 -3.91 -29.36 14.19
C PRO A 218 -3.46 -30.25 13.05
N TRP A 219 -2.16 -30.30 12.74
CA TRP A 219 -1.52 -31.49 12.17
C TRP A 219 -0.01 -31.27 12.10
N ALA A 220 0.73 -32.06 12.87
CA ALA A 220 2.18 -32.17 12.75
C ALA A 220 2.56 -32.26 11.27
N ARG A 221 3.38 -31.33 10.79
CA ARG A 221 4.06 -31.45 9.49
C ARG A 221 4.56 -32.89 9.39
N PRO A 222 4.08 -33.72 8.44
CA PRO A 222 4.83 -34.93 8.10
C PRO A 222 6.22 -34.44 7.75
N ALA A 223 7.25 -35.02 8.37
CA ALA A 223 8.64 -34.67 8.14
C ALA A 223 8.86 -34.48 6.62
N PRO A 224 9.64 -33.47 6.21
CA PRO A 224 9.93 -33.25 4.80
C PRO A 224 10.35 -34.59 4.21
N ARG A 225 9.55 -35.13 3.28
CA ARG A 225 9.93 -36.34 2.56
C ARG A 225 11.25 -35.97 1.91
N GLY A 226 12.33 -36.58 2.39
CA GLY A 226 13.66 -36.41 1.83
C GLY A 226 13.61 -36.63 0.32
N PRO A 227 14.55 -36.06 -0.43
CA PRO A 227 14.53 -36.09 -1.89
C PRO A 227 14.35 -37.54 -2.37
N THR A 228 13.14 -37.85 -2.85
CA THR A 228 12.91 -39.07 -3.63
C THR A 228 13.82 -38.95 -4.84
N ALA A 229 14.80 -39.84 -4.91
CA ALA A 229 15.75 -39.94 -6.01
C ALA A 229 14.97 -39.97 -7.33
N GLU A 230 14.96 -38.85 -8.04
CA GLU A 230 14.36 -38.74 -9.37
C GLU A 230 15.20 -39.56 -10.34
N ARG A 231 14.57 -40.64 -10.81
CA ARG A 231 14.96 -41.42 -11.98
C ARG A 231 15.18 -40.48 -13.17
N ARG A 232 16.41 -40.42 -13.65
CA ARG A 232 16.76 -39.87 -14.96
C ARG A 232 15.95 -40.58 -16.04
N GLY A 233 15.06 -39.84 -16.70
CA GLY A 233 14.29 -40.28 -17.86
C GLY A 233 14.34 -39.22 -18.96
N SER A 234 14.84 -39.65 -20.12
CA SER A 234 15.21 -38.89 -21.31
C SER A 234 14.08 -38.11 -22.01
N SER A 235 14.47 -36.93 -22.53
CA SER A 235 14.15 -36.31 -23.84
C SER A 235 12.70 -36.31 -24.39
N ARG A 236 12.18 -35.11 -24.77
CA ARG A 236 11.93 -34.69 -26.18
C ARG A 236 11.21 -33.33 -26.33
N THR A 237 11.81 -32.48 -27.18
CA THR A 237 11.28 -31.54 -28.20
C THR A 237 10.12 -30.56 -27.92
N ALA A 238 10.49 -29.26 -27.94
CA ALA A 238 9.97 -28.11 -28.71
C ALA A 238 8.48 -27.96 -29.07
N ALA A 239 7.90 -26.80 -28.69
CA ALA A 239 6.99 -26.00 -29.54
C ALA A 239 6.86 -24.56 -29.01
N THR A 240 6.98 -23.59 -29.92
CA THR A 240 6.81 -22.14 -29.76
C THR A 240 5.33 -21.73 -29.82
N PRO A 241 4.89 -20.66 -29.13
CA PRO A 241 3.69 -19.93 -29.55
C PRO A 241 3.92 -18.43 -29.79
N SER A 242 3.22 -17.94 -30.81
CA SER A 242 3.12 -16.55 -31.30
C SER A 242 2.35 -15.61 -30.35
N PRO A 243 2.51 -14.28 -30.48
CA PRO A 243 1.92 -13.30 -29.57
C PRO A 243 0.47 -12.95 -29.97
N VAL A 244 -0.40 -12.82 -28.96
CA VAL A 244 -1.78 -12.33 -29.06
C VAL A 244 -1.80 -10.85 -28.65
N ALA A 245 -2.35 -10.01 -29.52
CA ALA A 245 -2.58 -8.59 -29.27
C ALA A 245 -3.72 -8.37 -28.26
N SER A 246 -3.50 -7.51 -27.27
CA SER A 246 -4.54 -7.07 -26.32
C SER A 246 -4.78 -5.57 -26.47
N GLN A 247 -5.95 -5.20 -27.01
CA GLN A 247 -6.51 -3.85 -26.88
C GLN A 247 -7.40 -3.83 -25.63
N GLY A 248 -7.05 -2.96 -24.67
CA GLY A 248 -7.83 -2.74 -23.44
C GLY A 248 -8.23 -1.28 -23.32
N SER A 249 -9.53 -1.01 -23.46
CA SER A 249 -10.17 0.28 -23.25
C SER A 249 -10.29 0.59 -21.75
N PHE A 250 -9.72 1.71 -21.30
CA PHE A 250 -9.88 2.25 -19.94
C PHE A 250 -11.20 3.03 -19.83
N LEU A 251 -12.06 2.64 -18.88
CA LEU A 251 -13.21 3.44 -18.44
C LEU A 251 -12.82 4.23 -17.18
N ALA A 252 -12.97 5.54 -17.24
CA ALA A 252 -12.78 6.46 -16.12
C ALA A 252 -13.90 6.27 -15.08
N TYR A 253 -13.53 6.17 -13.80
CA TYR A 253 -14.48 6.18 -12.69
C TYR A 253 -14.57 7.59 -12.08
N SER A 254 -15.79 8.08 -11.97
CA SER A 254 -16.16 9.32 -11.29
C SER A 254 -16.22 9.12 -9.77
N THR A 255 -15.67 10.07 -9.02
CA THR A 255 -15.71 10.18 -7.55
C THR A 255 -17.10 10.59 -7.05
N PRO A 256 -17.65 9.97 -5.99
CA PRO A 256 -18.78 10.53 -5.24
C PRO A 256 -18.33 11.42 -4.06
N PRO A 257 -19.18 12.36 -3.60
CA PRO A 257 -18.84 13.34 -2.58
C PRO A 257 -18.98 12.79 -1.15
N GLY A 258 -18.14 13.32 -0.26
CA GLY A 258 -17.90 12.80 1.08
C GLY A 258 -18.86 13.27 2.19
N LYS A 259 -18.64 12.68 3.37
CA LYS A 259 -19.06 13.22 4.67
C LYS A 259 -17.84 13.24 5.59
N GLU A 260 -17.49 14.44 6.02
CA GLU A 260 -16.36 14.74 6.91
C GLU A 260 -16.58 14.14 8.32
N SER A 261 -15.54 13.53 8.88
CA SER A 261 -15.37 13.39 10.32
C SER A 261 -14.09 14.13 10.73
N LYS A 262 -14.22 15.14 11.60
CA LYS A 262 -13.12 16.03 12.01
C LYS A 262 -12.36 15.43 13.19
N GLY A 263 -11.41 14.54 12.91
CA GLY A 263 -10.33 14.19 13.83
C GLY A 263 -9.02 14.77 13.31
N LYS A 264 -8.41 15.73 14.02
CA LYS A 264 -7.05 16.19 13.69
C LYS A 264 -6.06 15.13 14.19
N TRP A 265 -5.45 14.39 13.26
CA TRP A 265 -4.54 13.28 13.57
C TRP A 265 -3.11 13.72 13.87
N LEU A 266 -2.69 14.84 13.29
CA LEU A 266 -1.46 15.50 13.68
C LEU A 266 -1.79 16.59 14.73
N PRO A 267 -1.00 16.72 15.81
CA PRO A 267 -1.08 17.92 16.64
C PRO A 267 -0.99 19.10 15.69
N ALA A 268 -1.97 20.01 15.77
CA ALA A 268 -2.07 21.13 14.84
C ALA A 268 -0.69 21.79 14.74
N LEU A 269 -0.07 21.72 13.55
CA LEU A 269 1.19 22.40 13.31
C LEU A 269 0.98 23.85 13.74
N PRO A 270 1.91 24.46 14.50
CA PRO A 270 1.75 25.84 14.95
C PRO A 270 1.50 26.69 13.71
N GLY A 271 0.27 27.18 13.60
CA GLY A 271 -0.21 27.79 12.38
C GLY A 271 0.67 28.97 12.03
N ARG A 272 1.27 28.94 10.83
CA ARG A 272 1.70 30.19 10.21
C ARG A 272 0.44 31.07 10.16
N LYS A 273 0.44 32.17 10.89
CA LYS A 273 -0.59 33.21 10.74
C LYS A 273 -0.66 33.51 9.24
N ALA A 274 -1.85 33.34 8.66
CA ALA A 274 -2.09 33.75 7.29
C ALA A 274 -1.62 35.21 7.15
N PRO A 275 -0.91 35.58 6.07
CA PRO A 275 -0.56 36.97 5.86
C PRO A 275 -1.85 37.78 5.83
N ASP A 276 -1.88 38.79 6.71
CA ASP A 276 -2.96 39.75 6.85
C ASP A 276 -3.27 40.34 5.46
N ARG A 277 -4.45 40.00 4.91
CA ARG A 277 -4.96 40.60 3.68
C ARG A 277 -5.53 41.97 4.02
N GLY A 278 -4.62 42.89 4.35
CA GLY A 278 -4.94 44.24 4.78
C GLY A 278 -3.97 45.26 4.22
N ARG A 279 -4.07 45.56 2.92
CA ARG A 279 -4.01 46.91 2.31
C ARG A 279 -3.86 46.83 0.79
N ARG A 280 -4.81 47.45 0.09
CA ARG A 280 -4.68 47.87 -1.30
C ARG A 280 -3.53 48.87 -1.40
N ALA A 281 -2.54 48.59 -2.23
CA ALA A 281 -1.64 49.60 -2.77
C ALA A 281 -1.89 49.68 -4.28
N LEU A 282 -2.47 50.81 -4.69
CA LEU A 282 -2.50 51.26 -6.08
C LEU A 282 -1.06 51.43 -6.57
N TRP A 283 -0.71 50.79 -7.67
CA TRP A 283 0.49 51.12 -8.44
C TRP A 283 0.03 51.72 -9.77
N CYS A 284 0.26 53.03 -9.92
CA CYS A 284 0.25 53.71 -11.21
C CYS A 284 1.54 53.38 -11.96
N CYS A 285 1.43 53.08 -13.26
CA CYS A 285 2.53 53.14 -14.22
C CYS A 285 2.88 54.62 -14.50
N PRO A 286 4.16 54.97 -14.69
CA PRO A 286 4.51 56.19 -15.41
C PRO A 286 4.79 55.89 -16.90
N GLN A 287 4.27 56.78 -17.75
CA GLN A 287 4.95 57.23 -18.96
C GLN A 287 5.96 58.32 -18.58
#